data_AF-A0A966TG32-F1
#
_entry.id   AF-A0A966TG32-F1
#
_cell.length_a   1.000
_cell.length_b   1.000
_cell.length_c   1.000
_cell.angle_alpha   90.00
_cell.angle_beta   90.00
_cell.angle_gamma   90.00
#
_symmetry.space_group_name_H-M   'P 1'
#
loop_
_entity.id
_entity.type
_entity.pdbx_description
1 polymer ?
#
loop_
_entity_poly.entity_id
_entity_poly.type
_entity_poly.pdbx_seq_one_letter_code
_entity_poly.pdbx_strand_id
1 'polypeptide(L)'
;MGVIYKILSPSDRLYIGKAKNLRKRVNSHKSASKKDLNILLHNSIRKYGWDAHKLEILEHVENSLLNEREVALIKEYNTYFLDNPLLGMNMTRGGDGNKGSWMHKVELRKWYSERFTGEGNPFYGKTHSEETRKHLAETMSKRNKKNGITVPKWGAEKGQQARRREIVCYDLNGVFVKEYPSLAAASAELNITHSSISDSLSKRKSQAKGYVFCYKTENYPLKIEVEVKQQTVKRAIITVVSGKMWEHPSAQEASEYFLIPKTTINRAAMYNNGKPIRTGHQFYYKDSLNQNRPHIAGRAA
;
A
#
# COMPACT_ATOMS: atom_id res chain seq x y z
N MET A 1 19.47 -49.51 0.18
CA MET A 1 19.79 -49.67 -1.24
C MET A 1 19.03 -48.66 -2.07
N GLY A 2 19.65 -48.14 -3.12
CA GLY A 2 19.00 -47.42 -4.20
C GLY A 2 19.07 -48.22 -5.50
N VAL A 3 18.55 -47.64 -6.58
CA VAL A 3 18.46 -48.26 -7.90
C VAL A 3 19.01 -47.33 -8.98
N ILE A 4 19.67 -47.92 -9.97
CA ILE A 4 19.92 -47.30 -11.27
C ILE A 4 18.94 -47.91 -12.26
N TYR A 5 18.29 -47.06 -13.05
CA TYR A 5 17.29 -47.47 -14.03
C TYR A 5 17.53 -46.79 -15.38
N LYS A 6 17.01 -47.41 -16.42
CA LYS A 6 17.01 -46.96 -17.80
C LYS A 6 15.58 -46.69 -18.26
N ILE A 7 15.37 -45.64 -19.02
CA ILE A 7 14.11 -45.35 -19.70
C ILE A 7 14.37 -45.35 -21.20
N LEU A 8 13.61 -46.16 -21.93
CA LEU A 8 13.56 -46.20 -23.39
C LEU A 8 12.32 -45.43 -23.87
N SER A 9 12.52 -44.45 -24.75
CA SER A 9 11.42 -43.73 -25.39
C SER A 9 10.86 -44.51 -26.59
N PRO A 10 9.64 -44.18 -27.05
CA PRO A 10 9.09 -44.70 -28.33
C PRO A 10 9.91 -44.33 -29.57
N SER A 11 10.85 -43.39 -29.43
CA SER A 11 11.76 -42.96 -30.50
C SER A 11 13.15 -43.57 -30.34
N ASP A 12 13.25 -44.69 -29.63
CA ASP A 12 14.47 -45.44 -29.32
C ASP A 12 15.58 -44.65 -28.61
N ARG A 13 15.22 -43.58 -27.90
CA ARG A 13 16.17 -42.78 -27.11
C ARG A 13 16.27 -43.29 -25.69
N LEU A 14 17.46 -43.16 -25.11
CA LEU A 14 17.81 -43.68 -23.79
C LEU A 14 18.05 -42.58 -22.76
N TYR A 15 17.55 -42.82 -21.55
CA TYR A 15 17.85 -42.03 -20.36
C TYR A 15 18.27 -42.96 -19.22
N ILE A 16 19.38 -42.64 -18.57
CA ILE A 16 19.84 -43.31 -17.34
C ILE A 16 19.58 -42.40 -16.15
N GLY A 17 19.05 -42.95 -15.06
CA GLY A 17 18.90 -42.18 -13.82
C GLY A 17 19.01 -43.04 -12.58
N LYS A 18 19.30 -42.39 -11.45
CA LYS A 18 19.33 -43.01 -10.12
C LYS A 18 18.12 -42.64 -9.26
N ALA A 19 17.78 -43.50 -8.30
CA ALA A 19 16.79 -43.22 -7.27
C ALA A 19 17.07 -43.97 -5.96
N LYS A 20 16.94 -43.29 -4.82
CA LYS A 20 16.84 -43.96 -3.51
C LYS A 20 15.48 -44.64 -3.33
N ASN A 21 14.43 -44.07 -3.92
CA ASN A 21 13.08 -44.63 -3.95
C ASN A 21 12.51 -44.45 -5.36
N LEU A 22 12.39 -45.55 -6.10
CA LEU A 22 11.99 -45.54 -7.51
C LEU A 22 10.59 -44.96 -7.71
N ARG A 23 9.62 -45.35 -6.87
CA ARG A 23 8.24 -44.87 -6.96
C ARG A 23 8.15 -43.34 -6.83
N LYS A 24 8.85 -42.78 -5.83
CA LYS A 24 8.92 -41.31 -5.67
C LYS A 24 9.58 -40.64 -6.87
N ARG A 25 10.64 -41.25 -7.43
CA ARG A 25 11.34 -40.70 -8.61
C ARG A 25 10.48 -40.70 -9.86
N VAL A 26 9.72 -41.77 -10.11
CA VAL A 26 8.77 -41.86 -11.23
C VAL A 26 7.69 -40.78 -11.11
N ASN A 27 7.09 -40.62 -9.93
CA ASN A 27 6.11 -39.55 -9.70
C ASN A 27 6.72 -38.15 -9.90
N SER A 28 7.98 -37.96 -9.50
CA SER A 28 8.72 -36.72 -9.76
C SER A 28 8.86 -36.45 -11.25
N HIS A 29 9.21 -37.44 -12.09
CA HIS A 29 9.25 -37.26 -13.55
C HIS A 29 7.89 -36.92 -14.14
N LYS A 30 6.84 -37.66 -13.77
CA LYS A 30 5.45 -37.41 -14.24
C LYS A 30 4.95 -36.01 -13.87
N SER A 31 5.30 -35.52 -12.68
CA SER A 31 4.90 -34.18 -12.23
C SER A 31 5.76 -33.07 -12.86
N ALA A 32 7.07 -33.30 -12.99
CA ALA A 32 8.00 -32.33 -13.57
C ALA A 32 7.82 -32.19 -15.08
N SER A 33 7.37 -33.23 -15.78
CA SER A 33 7.08 -33.15 -17.21
C SER A 33 5.94 -32.19 -17.55
N LYS A 34 5.00 -31.97 -16.64
CA LYS A 34 3.90 -30.99 -16.78
C LYS A 34 4.38 -29.54 -16.71
N LYS A 35 5.61 -29.30 -16.23
CA LYS A 35 6.20 -27.96 -16.21
C LYS A 35 6.76 -27.63 -17.58
N ASP A 36 6.68 -26.35 -17.95
CA ASP A 36 7.25 -25.83 -19.19
C ASP A 36 8.78 -25.60 -19.05
N LEU A 37 9.49 -26.70 -18.81
CA LEU A 37 10.96 -26.73 -18.76
C LEU A 37 11.45 -27.57 -19.93
N ASN A 38 12.47 -27.06 -20.62
CA ASN A 38 13.06 -27.71 -21.79
C ASN A 38 14.04 -28.81 -21.36
N ILE A 39 13.49 -29.95 -20.94
CA ILE A 39 14.26 -31.14 -20.54
C ILE A 39 13.91 -32.28 -21.49
N LEU A 40 14.91 -32.90 -22.13
CA LEU A 40 14.70 -33.88 -23.21
C LEU A 40 13.76 -35.04 -22.81
N LEU A 41 14.02 -35.67 -21.67
CA LEU A 41 13.15 -36.73 -21.15
C LEU A 41 11.71 -36.24 -20.90
N HIS A 42 11.55 -35.04 -20.33
CA HIS A 42 10.23 -34.48 -20.05
C HIS A 42 9.48 -34.09 -21.33
N ASN A 43 10.18 -33.56 -22.33
CA ASN A 43 9.62 -33.28 -23.65
C ASN A 43 9.11 -34.57 -24.30
N SER A 44 9.88 -35.66 -24.22
CA SER A 44 9.47 -36.98 -24.72
C SER A 44 8.22 -37.51 -23.99
N ILE A 45 8.19 -37.41 -22.65
CA ILE A 45 7.01 -37.80 -21.85
C ILE A 45 5.79 -36.95 -22.19
N ARG A 46 5.95 -35.64 -22.45
CA ARG A 46 4.82 -34.79 -22.88
C ARG A 46 4.31 -35.17 -24.26
N LYS A 47 5.21 -35.52 -25.18
CA LYS A 47 4.88 -35.84 -26.57
C LYS A 47 4.18 -37.20 -26.69
N TYR A 48 4.68 -38.22 -26.01
CA TYR A 48 4.22 -39.61 -26.19
C TYR A 48 3.47 -40.20 -25.00
N GLY A 49 3.44 -39.50 -23.86
CA GLY A 49 2.90 -40.03 -22.61
C GLY A 49 3.90 -40.91 -21.87
N TRP A 50 3.71 -41.06 -20.55
CA TRP A 50 4.60 -41.90 -19.73
C TRP A 50 4.46 -43.38 -20.07
N ASP A 51 3.24 -43.85 -20.33
CA ASP A 51 2.95 -45.27 -20.49
C ASP A 51 3.54 -45.85 -21.80
N ALA A 52 3.88 -44.98 -22.75
CA ALA A 52 4.62 -45.35 -23.96
C ALA A 52 6.13 -45.56 -23.71
N HIS A 53 6.67 -45.14 -22.56
CA HIS A 53 8.08 -45.30 -22.22
C HIS A 53 8.30 -46.57 -21.41
N LYS A 54 9.35 -47.34 -21.75
CA LYS A 54 9.71 -48.56 -21.01
C LYS A 54 10.76 -48.24 -19.94
N LEU A 55 10.44 -48.54 -18.69
CA LEU A 55 11.37 -48.39 -17.56
C LEU A 55 11.96 -49.76 -17.20
N GLU A 56 13.29 -49.86 -17.20
CA GLU A 56 14.04 -51.08 -16.87
C GLU A 56 14.99 -50.77 -15.70
N ILE A 57 15.06 -51.65 -14.70
CA ILE A 57 16.04 -51.54 -13.61
C ILE A 57 17.34 -52.20 -14.08
N LEU A 58 18.45 -51.48 -14.00
CA LEU A 58 19.76 -51.99 -14.39
C LEU A 58 20.47 -52.64 -13.20
N GLU A 59 20.59 -51.89 -12.09
CA GLU A 59 21.37 -52.32 -10.93
C GLU A 59 20.75 -51.84 -9.62
N HIS A 60 20.84 -52.68 -8.58
CA HIS A 60 20.61 -52.30 -7.19
C HIS A 60 21.95 -52.00 -6.53
N VAL A 61 22.11 -50.79 -6.00
CA VAL A 61 23.41 -50.30 -5.50
C VAL A 61 23.23 -49.70 -4.11
N GLU A 62 24.29 -49.73 -3.30
CA GLU A 62 24.33 -48.96 -2.08
C GLU A 62 24.17 -47.45 -2.35
N ASN A 63 23.55 -46.72 -1.43
CA ASN A 63 23.22 -45.30 -1.62
C ASN A 63 24.46 -44.40 -1.79
N SER A 64 25.59 -44.81 -1.19
CA SER A 64 26.92 -44.17 -1.30
C SER A 64 27.44 -44.18 -2.74
N LEU A 65 27.26 -45.29 -3.45
CA LEU A 65 27.82 -45.54 -4.79
C LEU A 65 26.89 -45.14 -5.94
N LEU A 66 25.65 -44.72 -5.66
CA LEU A 66 24.66 -44.37 -6.70
C LEU A 66 25.17 -43.30 -7.69
N ASN A 67 25.94 -42.33 -7.20
CA ASN A 67 26.45 -41.27 -8.06
C ASN A 67 27.50 -41.79 -9.04
N GLU A 68 28.46 -42.57 -8.54
CA GLU A 68 29.55 -43.13 -9.33
C GLU A 68 29.01 -44.10 -10.38
N ARG A 69 28.06 -44.96 -9.98
CA ARG A 69 27.43 -45.91 -10.90
C ARG A 69 26.57 -45.24 -11.96
N GLU A 70 25.82 -44.20 -11.62
CA GLU A 70 25.07 -43.43 -12.62
C GLU A 70 25.99 -42.81 -13.68
N VAL A 71 27.12 -42.21 -13.26
CA VAL A 71 28.11 -41.62 -14.19
C VAL A 71 28.71 -42.70 -15.09
N ALA A 72 29.10 -43.84 -14.53
CA ALA A 72 29.65 -44.95 -15.28
C ALA A 72 28.68 -45.44 -16.35
N LEU A 73 27.42 -45.66 -15.99
CA LEU A 73 26.40 -46.17 -16.90
C LEU A 73 25.96 -45.14 -17.96
N ILE A 74 25.90 -43.83 -17.63
CA ILE A 74 25.66 -42.79 -18.64
C ILE A 74 26.75 -42.81 -19.72
N LYS A 75 28.00 -43.02 -19.31
CA LYS A 75 29.14 -43.11 -20.22
C LYS A 75 29.10 -44.41 -21.04
N GLU A 76 28.84 -45.54 -20.40
CA GLU A 76 28.77 -46.86 -21.04
C GLU A 76 27.65 -46.93 -22.09
N TYR A 77 26.44 -46.46 -21.76
CA TYR A 77 25.30 -46.41 -22.68
C TYR A 77 25.30 -45.17 -23.59
N ASN A 78 26.30 -44.29 -23.48
CA ASN A 78 26.45 -43.06 -24.24
C ASN A 78 25.16 -42.21 -24.30
N THR A 79 24.51 -42.01 -23.15
CA THR A 79 23.18 -41.37 -23.10
C THR A 79 23.24 -39.85 -22.94
N TYR A 80 24.43 -39.26 -22.91
CA TYR A 80 24.59 -37.81 -22.82
C TYR A 80 24.28 -37.15 -24.16
N PHE A 81 23.34 -36.20 -24.16
CA PHE A 81 22.75 -35.69 -25.39
C PHE A 81 23.71 -34.92 -26.31
N LEU A 82 24.79 -34.32 -25.79
CA LEU A 82 25.78 -33.64 -26.64
C LEU A 82 26.71 -34.64 -27.31
N ASP A 83 27.08 -35.71 -26.60
CA ASP A 83 27.96 -36.74 -27.13
C ASP A 83 27.19 -37.65 -28.11
N ASN A 84 25.87 -37.84 -27.89
CA ASN A 84 25.00 -38.59 -28.80
C ASN A 84 23.59 -37.99 -28.89
N PRO A 85 23.35 -37.03 -29.80
CA PRO A 85 22.05 -36.35 -29.93
C PRO A 85 20.89 -37.25 -30.39
N LEU A 86 21.22 -38.31 -31.15
CA LEU A 86 20.23 -39.23 -31.73
C LEU A 86 19.73 -40.24 -30.70
N LEU A 87 20.59 -40.66 -29.76
CA LEU A 87 20.28 -41.69 -28.77
C LEU A 87 20.04 -41.12 -27.36
N GLY A 88 20.83 -40.14 -26.94
CA GLY A 88 20.91 -39.71 -25.53
C GLY A 88 19.83 -38.70 -25.11
N MET A 89 19.29 -38.88 -23.90
CA MET A 89 18.37 -37.93 -23.25
C MET A 89 18.91 -37.38 -21.92
N ASN A 90 20.06 -37.84 -21.43
CA ASN A 90 20.70 -37.27 -20.26
C ASN A 90 21.27 -35.89 -20.60
N MET A 91 20.86 -34.87 -19.85
CA MET A 91 21.33 -33.49 -20.03
C MET A 91 22.59 -33.15 -19.23
N THR A 92 23.00 -34.02 -18.32
CA THR A 92 24.26 -33.94 -17.58
C THR A 92 24.98 -35.28 -17.66
N ARG A 93 26.28 -35.30 -17.37
CA ARG A 93 27.09 -36.53 -17.31
C ARG A 93 26.84 -37.38 -16.06
N GLY A 94 25.83 -37.03 -15.25
CA GLY A 94 25.53 -37.68 -13.98
C GLY A 94 26.36 -37.13 -12.83
N GLY A 95 26.21 -37.72 -11.63
CA GLY A 95 26.96 -37.32 -10.44
C GLY A 95 26.47 -36.01 -9.79
N ASP A 96 25.70 -35.21 -10.51
CA ASP A 96 25.02 -34.03 -10.00
C ASP A 96 23.83 -34.43 -9.13
N GLY A 97 24.11 -34.70 -7.85
CA GLY A 97 23.13 -34.34 -6.84
C GLY A 97 22.88 -32.84 -6.91
N ASN A 98 21.70 -32.38 -6.47
CA ASN A 98 21.54 -31.00 -6.05
C ASN A 98 22.55 -30.79 -4.90
N LYS A 99 23.81 -30.44 -5.23
CA LYS A 99 24.88 -30.27 -4.25
C LYS A 99 24.29 -29.31 -3.23
N GLY A 100 24.17 -29.79 -1.98
CA GLY A 100 23.44 -29.08 -0.94
C GLY A 100 23.76 -27.60 -1.03
N SER A 101 22.70 -26.80 -1.16
CA SER A 101 22.74 -25.34 -1.17
C SER A 101 23.89 -24.86 -0.27
N TRP A 102 24.72 -23.92 -0.74
CA TRP A 102 25.73 -23.17 0.04
C TRP A 102 25.41 -23.03 1.54
N MET A 103 24.14 -22.88 1.86
CA MET A 103 23.52 -22.90 3.17
C MET A 103 23.92 -24.06 4.10
N HIS A 104 24.26 -25.27 3.63
CA HIS A 104 24.66 -26.41 4.48
C HIS A 104 26.17 -26.52 4.72
N LYS A 105 26.99 -25.71 4.05
CA LYS A 105 28.43 -25.63 4.30
C LYS A 105 28.71 -24.46 5.23
N VAL A 106 28.95 -24.76 6.51
CA VAL A 106 29.15 -23.75 7.57
C VAL A 106 30.26 -22.77 7.21
N GLU A 107 31.40 -23.28 6.74
CA GLU A 107 32.56 -22.48 6.33
C GLU A 107 32.23 -21.54 5.17
N LEU A 108 31.54 -22.06 4.14
CA LEU A 108 31.16 -21.26 2.98
C LEU A 108 30.16 -20.17 3.39
N ARG A 109 29.21 -20.49 4.28
CA ARG A 109 28.25 -19.51 4.82
C ARG A 109 28.97 -18.39 5.57
N LYS A 110 29.97 -18.74 6.40
CA LYS A 110 30.79 -17.79 7.13
C LYS A 110 31.55 -16.87 6.17
N TRP A 111 32.21 -17.45 5.15
CA TRP A 111 32.91 -16.68 4.12
C TRP A 111 32.01 -15.69 3.38
N TYR A 112 30.81 -16.12 2.95
CA TYR A 112 29.86 -15.21 2.30
C TYR A 112 29.37 -14.11 3.25
N SER A 113 29.12 -14.45 4.53
CA SER A 113 28.71 -13.46 5.53
C SER A 113 29.77 -12.40 5.76
N GLU A 114 31.04 -12.80 5.89
CA GLU A 114 32.17 -11.87 6.09
C GLU A 114 32.39 -11.00 4.85
N ARG A 115 32.35 -11.60 3.66
CA ARG A 115 32.63 -10.89 2.41
C ARG A 115 31.59 -9.84 2.04
N PHE A 116 30.31 -10.08 2.33
CA PHE A 116 29.20 -9.24 1.84
C PHE A 116 28.54 -8.42 2.95
N THR A 117 29.25 -8.16 4.05
CA THR A 117 28.82 -7.26 5.14
C THR A 117 29.69 -6.00 5.17
N GLY A 118 29.14 -4.92 5.75
CA GLY A 118 29.82 -3.62 5.78
C GLY A 118 30.20 -3.15 4.38
N GLU A 119 31.44 -2.66 4.23
CA GLU A 119 32.01 -2.17 2.95
C GLU A 119 32.08 -3.24 1.86
N GLY A 120 32.11 -4.52 2.21
CA GLY A 120 32.09 -5.62 1.24
C GLY A 120 30.73 -5.82 0.56
N ASN A 121 29.66 -5.21 1.09
CA ASN A 121 28.37 -5.19 0.42
C ASN A 121 28.43 -4.24 -0.79
N PRO A 122 28.11 -4.69 -2.03
CA PRO A 122 28.09 -3.84 -3.22
C PRO A 122 27.17 -2.62 -3.12
N PHE A 123 26.22 -2.66 -2.18
CA PHE A 123 25.27 -1.59 -1.88
C PHE A 123 25.61 -0.79 -0.61
N TYR A 124 26.80 -1.00 -0.02
CA TYR A 124 27.24 -0.22 1.13
C TYR A 124 27.34 1.27 0.78
N GLY A 125 26.80 2.12 1.65
CA GLY A 125 26.74 3.57 1.44
C GLY A 125 25.82 4.03 0.30
N LYS A 126 25.16 3.12 -0.41
CA LYS A 126 24.24 3.48 -1.51
C LYS A 126 22.81 3.53 -1.01
N THR A 127 22.06 4.51 -1.49
CA THR A 127 20.62 4.65 -1.23
C THR A 127 19.83 4.47 -2.52
N HIS A 128 18.68 3.81 -2.45
CA HIS A 128 17.78 3.72 -3.60
C HIS A 128 17.24 5.10 -3.99
N SER A 129 16.96 5.30 -5.29
CA SER A 129 16.25 6.48 -5.77
C SER A 129 14.84 6.57 -5.16
N GLU A 130 14.27 7.77 -5.14
CA GLU A 130 12.91 7.99 -4.66
C GLU A 130 11.88 7.15 -5.42
N GLU A 131 12.04 7.05 -6.74
CA GLU A 131 11.19 6.25 -7.61
C GLU A 131 11.25 4.76 -7.25
N THR A 132 12.47 4.22 -7.08
CA THR A 132 12.68 2.82 -6.69
C THR A 132 12.05 2.53 -5.33
N ARG A 133 12.26 3.44 -4.36
CA ARG A 133 11.71 3.34 -3.01
C ARG A 133 10.19 3.32 -3.04
N LYS A 134 9.56 4.16 -3.86
CA LYS A 134 8.11 4.20 -4.06
C LYS A 134 7.60 2.90 -4.68
N HIS A 135 8.24 2.42 -5.75
CA HIS A 135 7.85 1.19 -6.43
C HIS A 135 7.92 -0.04 -5.52
N LEU A 136 8.98 -0.16 -4.72
CA LEU A 136 9.14 -1.23 -3.73
C LEU A 136 8.04 -1.16 -2.67
N ALA A 137 7.72 0.03 -2.16
CA ALA A 137 6.67 0.23 -1.17
C ALA A 137 5.28 -0.18 -1.70
N GLU A 138 4.94 0.22 -2.94
CA GLU A 138 3.68 -0.15 -3.58
C GLU A 138 3.55 -1.65 -3.79
N THR A 139 4.62 -2.28 -4.30
CA THR A 139 4.67 -3.73 -4.54
C THR A 139 4.50 -4.52 -3.25
N MET A 140 5.20 -4.11 -2.18
CA MET A 140 5.08 -4.75 -0.88
C MET A 140 3.69 -4.58 -0.28
N SER A 141 3.11 -3.39 -0.40
CA SER A 141 1.75 -3.10 0.08
C SER A 141 0.71 -4.00 -0.61
N LYS A 142 0.80 -4.15 -1.94
CA LYS A 142 -0.08 -5.06 -2.72
C LYS A 142 0.05 -6.51 -2.26
N ARG A 143 1.29 -6.99 -2.07
CA ARG A 143 1.55 -8.36 -1.61
C ARG A 143 1.01 -8.62 -0.21
N ASN A 144 1.22 -7.67 0.72
CA ASN A 144 0.74 -7.80 2.09
C ASN A 144 -0.78 -7.85 2.16
N LYS A 145 -1.47 -6.98 1.40
CA LYS A 145 -2.93 -7.02 1.27
C LYS A 145 -3.43 -8.36 0.73
N LYS A 146 -2.81 -8.88 -0.34
CA LYS A 146 -3.16 -10.17 -0.92
C LYS A 146 -3.01 -11.32 0.08
N ASN A 147 -1.98 -11.27 0.92
CA ASN A 147 -1.67 -12.32 1.89
C ASN A 147 -2.33 -12.08 3.26
N GLY A 148 -3.15 -11.04 3.43
CA GLY A 148 -3.76 -10.69 4.72
C GLY A 148 -2.75 -10.28 5.81
N ILE A 149 -1.52 -9.91 5.42
CA ILE A 149 -0.46 -9.54 6.35
C ILE A 149 -0.70 -8.10 6.79
N THR A 150 -1.06 -7.93 8.06
CA THR A 150 -1.20 -6.61 8.69
C THR A 150 0.14 -6.14 9.24
N VAL A 151 0.33 -4.81 9.24
CA VAL A 151 1.53 -4.22 9.86
C VAL A 151 1.48 -4.53 11.36
N PRO A 152 2.58 -5.03 11.97
CA PRO A 152 2.64 -5.24 13.41
C PRO A 152 2.32 -3.96 14.18
N LYS A 153 1.61 -4.07 15.31
CA LYS A 153 1.20 -2.92 16.14
C LYS A 153 2.39 -2.00 16.48
N TRP A 154 3.53 -2.57 16.84
CA TRP A 154 4.75 -1.81 17.16
C TRP A 154 5.26 -0.95 15.98
N GLY A 155 5.14 -1.45 14.75
CA GLY A 155 5.57 -0.74 13.54
C GLY A 155 4.63 0.42 13.21
N ALA A 156 3.32 0.21 13.38
CA ALA A 156 2.32 1.26 13.25
C ALA A 156 2.51 2.36 14.31
N GLU A 157 2.78 1.97 15.56
CA GLU A 157 3.02 2.89 16.67
C GLU A 157 4.26 3.76 16.45
N LYS A 158 5.38 3.16 16.01
CA LYS A 158 6.59 3.91 15.65
C LYS A 158 6.34 4.92 14.53
N GLY A 159 5.54 4.54 13.53
CA GLY A 159 5.11 5.44 12.45
C GLY A 159 4.21 6.58 12.94
N GLN A 160 3.34 6.32 13.93
CA GLN A 160 2.53 7.37 14.56
C GLN A 160 3.39 8.32 15.40
N GLN A 161 4.34 7.80 16.20
CA GLN A 161 5.25 8.62 17.01
C GLN A 161 6.08 9.57 16.14
N ALA A 162 6.66 9.08 15.03
CA ALA A 162 7.42 9.92 14.10
C ALA A 162 6.58 11.03 13.44
N ARG A 163 5.25 10.86 13.36
CA ARG A 163 4.32 11.86 12.83
C ARG A 163 3.74 12.79 13.89
N ARG A 164 3.92 12.51 15.17
CA ARG A 164 3.46 13.41 16.24
C ARG A 164 4.31 14.67 16.17
N ARG A 165 3.64 15.81 16.10
CA ARG A 165 4.26 17.13 16.09
C ARG A 165 3.78 17.88 17.32
N GLU A 166 4.73 18.48 18.02
CA GLU A 166 4.45 19.36 19.13
C GLU A 166 3.78 20.65 18.63
N ILE A 167 2.85 21.16 19.42
CA ILE A 167 2.08 22.35 19.09
C ILE A 167 2.06 23.31 20.28
N VAL A 168 1.90 24.59 19.97
CA VAL A 168 1.81 25.68 20.92
C VAL A 168 0.43 26.31 20.82
N CYS A 169 -0.16 26.65 21.97
CA CYS A 169 -1.48 27.26 22.11
C CYS A 169 -1.35 28.70 22.62
N TYR A 170 -2.08 29.62 21.98
CA TYR A 170 -2.21 31.03 22.34
C TYR A 170 -3.67 31.40 22.59
N ASP A 171 -3.89 32.44 23.39
CA ASP A 171 -5.21 33.03 23.59
C ASP A 171 -5.63 33.92 22.39
N LEU A 172 -6.81 34.56 22.46
CA LEU A 172 -7.28 35.48 21.42
C LEU A 172 -6.47 36.78 21.32
N ASN A 173 -5.74 37.14 22.37
CA ASN A 173 -4.86 38.30 22.38
C ASN A 173 -3.46 37.94 21.84
N GLY A 174 -3.26 36.68 21.44
CA GLY A 174 -2.01 36.14 20.94
C GLY A 174 -0.97 35.89 22.02
N VAL A 175 -1.34 35.88 23.30
CA VAL A 175 -0.45 35.57 24.42
C VAL A 175 -0.32 34.05 24.56
N PHE A 176 0.92 33.59 24.76
CA PHE A 176 1.23 32.19 24.99
C PHE A 176 0.46 31.64 26.21
N VAL A 177 -0.15 30.47 26.03
CA VAL A 177 -0.87 29.75 27.09
C VAL A 177 -0.12 28.51 27.51
N LYS A 178 0.12 27.59 26.56
CA LYS A 178 0.65 26.25 26.87
C LYS A 178 1.21 25.53 25.64
N GLU A 179 2.22 24.69 25.86
CA GLU A 179 2.71 23.72 24.88
C GLU A 179 2.03 22.35 25.04
N TYR A 180 1.81 21.67 23.91
CA TYR A 180 1.28 20.32 23.89
C TYR A 180 2.17 19.39 23.06
N PRO A 181 2.42 18.15 23.52
CA PRO A 181 3.25 17.19 22.79
C PRO A 181 2.56 16.70 21.50
N SER A 182 1.25 16.86 21.41
CA SER A 182 0.48 16.56 20.21
C SER A 182 -0.87 17.24 20.19
N LEU A 183 -1.45 17.25 19.00
CA LEU A 183 -2.84 17.64 18.75
C LEU A 183 -3.85 16.84 19.59
N ALA A 184 -3.54 15.58 19.92
CA ALA A 184 -4.38 14.73 20.79
C ALA A 184 -4.39 15.19 22.23
N ALA A 185 -3.23 15.57 22.75
CA ALA A 185 -3.12 16.09 24.11
C ALA A 185 -3.93 17.40 24.24
N ALA A 186 -3.79 18.32 23.28
CA ALA A 186 -4.56 19.56 23.26
C ALA A 186 -6.06 19.33 23.11
N SER A 187 -6.46 18.38 22.25
CA SER A 187 -7.87 18.04 22.03
C SER A 187 -8.55 17.54 23.30
N ALA A 188 -7.86 16.64 24.02
CA ALA A 188 -8.38 16.03 25.25
C ALA A 188 -8.51 17.05 26.39
N GLU A 189 -7.51 17.93 26.56
CA GLU A 189 -7.50 18.90 27.66
C GLU A 189 -8.50 20.06 27.43
N LEU A 190 -8.52 20.64 26.22
CA LEU A 190 -9.36 21.81 25.92
C LEU A 190 -10.80 21.44 25.51
N ASN A 191 -11.07 20.13 25.37
CA ASN A 191 -12.30 19.60 24.83
C ASN A 191 -12.68 20.30 23.49
N ILE A 192 -11.70 20.29 22.59
CA ILE A 192 -11.79 20.84 21.22
C ILE A 192 -11.58 19.67 20.26
N THR A 193 -12.36 19.60 19.18
CA THR A 193 -12.17 18.55 18.16
C THR A 193 -10.84 18.71 17.44
N HIS A 194 -10.14 17.59 17.22
CA HIS A 194 -8.89 17.54 16.46
C HIS A 194 -8.94 18.30 15.13
N SER A 195 -10.04 18.20 14.38
CA SER A 195 -10.21 18.90 13.11
C SER A 195 -10.17 20.42 13.27
N SER A 196 -10.73 20.97 14.35
CA SER A 196 -10.72 22.42 14.60
C SER A 196 -9.31 22.93 14.92
N ILE A 197 -8.55 22.18 15.71
CA ILE A 197 -7.14 22.52 16.01
C ILE A 197 -6.29 22.43 14.73
N SER A 198 -6.52 21.41 13.89
CA SER A 198 -5.86 21.28 12.59
C SER A 198 -6.20 22.41 11.61
N ASP A 199 -7.45 22.87 11.60
CA ASP A 199 -7.88 24.03 10.81
C ASP A 199 -7.18 25.32 11.26
N SER A 200 -6.93 25.47 12.57
CA SER A 200 -6.16 26.58 13.13
C SER A 200 -4.68 26.50 12.72
N LEU A 201 -4.05 25.33 12.84
CA LEU A 201 -2.65 25.11 12.44
C LEU A 201 -2.40 25.34 10.94
N SER A 202 -3.39 25.04 10.10
CA SER A 202 -3.31 25.24 8.65
C SER A 202 -3.72 26.66 8.21
N LYS A 203 -4.04 27.55 9.15
CA LYS A 203 -4.53 28.92 8.93
C LYS A 203 -5.82 29.02 8.10
N ARG A 204 -6.55 27.91 7.91
CA ARG A 204 -7.86 27.90 7.21
C ARG A 204 -8.94 28.57 8.04
N LYS A 205 -8.87 28.39 9.36
CA LYS A 205 -9.62 29.16 10.36
C LYS A 205 -8.60 29.84 11.26
N SER A 206 -8.85 31.09 11.65
CA SER A 206 -7.90 31.82 12.51
C SER A 206 -7.89 31.33 13.96
N GLN A 207 -8.95 30.62 14.39
CA GLN A 207 -9.13 30.23 15.79
C GLN A 207 -9.93 28.92 15.93
N ALA A 208 -9.71 28.22 17.05
CA ALA A 208 -10.50 27.09 17.50
C ALA A 208 -10.96 27.34 18.94
N LYS A 209 -12.27 27.55 19.13
CA LYS A 209 -12.93 27.74 20.44
C LYS A 209 -12.24 28.79 21.34
N GLY A 210 -11.77 29.90 20.75
CA GLY A 210 -11.09 30.96 21.51
C GLY A 210 -9.58 30.84 21.61
N TYR A 211 -8.96 29.86 20.93
CA TYR A 211 -7.51 29.66 20.94
C TYR A 211 -6.93 29.64 19.53
N VAL A 212 -5.65 29.97 19.43
CA VAL A 212 -4.86 29.90 18.20
C VAL A 212 -3.75 28.88 18.39
N PHE A 213 -3.55 28.00 17.41
CA PHE A 213 -2.56 26.92 17.48
C PHE A 213 -1.49 27.08 16.40
N CYS A 214 -0.24 26.84 16.77
CA CYS A 214 0.91 26.82 15.86
C CYS A 214 1.77 25.57 16.10
N TYR A 215 2.51 25.12 15.09
CA TYR A 215 3.52 24.08 15.28
C TYR A 215 4.69 24.64 16.08
N LYS A 216 5.23 23.87 17.02
CA LYS A 216 6.40 24.28 17.78
C LYS A 216 7.63 24.35 16.88
N THR A 217 8.35 25.46 16.95
CA THR A 217 9.67 25.69 16.36
C THR A 217 10.66 25.96 17.50
N GLU A 218 11.97 25.88 17.25
CA GLU A 218 12.98 26.14 18.29
C GLU A 218 12.82 27.53 18.93
N ASN A 219 12.47 28.54 18.13
CA ASN A 219 12.17 29.90 18.59
C ASN A 219 10.72 30.26 18.22
N TYR A 220 9.75 29.87 19.05
CA TYR A 220 8.37 30.33 18.87
C TYR A 220 8.13 31.63 19.68
N PRO A 221 7.38 32.60 19.14
CA PRO A 221 7.16 33.88 19.80
C PRO A 221 6.17 33.75 20.97
N LEU A 222 6.43 34.40 22.11
CA LEU A 222 5.50 34.42 23.25
C LEU A 222 4.24 35.26 23.01
N LYS A 223 4.28 36.12 21.99
CA LYS A 223 3.15 36.94 21.55
C LYS A 223 3.03 36.93 20.03
N ILE A 224 1.83 36.67 19.52
CA ILE A 224 1.50 36.66 18.09
C ILE A 224 0.39 37.67 17.76
N GLU A 225 0.37 38.15 16.53
CA GLU A 225 -0.77 38.93 16.02
C GLU A 225 -1.86 37.98 15.52
N VAL A 226 -3.07 38.13 16.08
CA VAL A 226 -4.22 37.27 15.75
C VAL A 226 -5.25 38.07 14.97
N GLU A 227 -5.46 37.71 13.70
CA GLU A 227 -6.57 38.24 12.91
C GLU A 227 -7.89 37.58 13.33
N VAL A 228 -8.64 38.26 14.20
CA VAL A 228 -9.97 37.81 14.61
C VAL A 228 -10.96 38.10 13.47
N LYS A 229 -11.53 37.05 12.88
CA LYS A 229 -12.66 37.22 11.95
C LYS A 229 -13.86 37.75 12.74
N GLN A 230 -14.36 38.92 12.35
CA GLN A 230 -15.57 39.52 12.93
C GLN A 230 -16.74 38.54 12.84
N GLN A 231 -17.50 38.41 13.94
CA GLN A 231 -18.70 37.56 13.96
C GLN A 231 -19.72 38.06 12.92
N THR A 232 -20.37 37.13 12.23
CA THR A 232 -21.47 37.45 11.32
C THR A 232 -22.62 38.07 12.11
N VAL A 233 -22.87 39.36 11.90
CA VAL A 233 -23.93 40.10 12.60
C VAL A 233 -25.30 39.51 12.22
N LYS A 234 -26.21 39.39 13.20
CA LYS A 234 -27.61 39.03 12.94
C LYS A 234 -28.25 40.16 12.13
N ARG A 235 -28.77 39.85 10.94
CA ARG A 235 -29.42 40.82 10.06
C ARG A 235 -30.93 40.60 10.05
N ALA A 236 -31.69 41.68 10.16
CA ALA A 236 -33.14 41.64 10.04
C ALA A 236 -33.57 41.27 8.62
N ILE A 237 -34.63 40.46 8.53
CA ILE A 237 -35.22 39.96 7.29
C ILE A 237 -36.60 40.57 7.10
N ILE A 238 -36.85 41.06 5.89
CA ILE A 238 -38.18 41.45 5.45
C ILE A 238 -38.70 40.35 4.53
N THR A 239 -39.89 39.84 4.85
CA THR A 239 -40.59 38.83 4.05
C THR A 239 -41.79 39.44 3.37
N VAL A 240 -41.95 39.23 2.06
CA VAL A 240 -43.11 39.70 1.29
C VAL A 240 -43.88 38.49 0.78
N VAL A 241 -45.16 38.42 1.13
CA VAL A 241 -46.09 37.37 0.68
C VAL A 241 -47.37 38.02 0.20
N SER A 242 -47.73 37.81 -1.07
CA SER A 242 -48.96 38.35 -1.66
C SER A 242 -49.16 39.86 -1.42
N GLY A 243 -48.08 40.64 -1.49
CA GLY A 243 -48.08 42.09 -1.29
C GLY A 243 -48.05 42.58 0.17
N LYS A 244 -48.12 41.68 1.16
CA LYS A 244 -47.97 42.02 2.58
C LYS A 244 -46.53 41.83 3.04
N MET A 245 -46.00 42.83 3.75
CA MET A 245 -44.64 42.84 4.27
C MET A 245 -44.61 42.50 5.76
N TRP A 246 -43.67 41.63 6.15
CA TRP A 246 -43.41 41.21 7.53
C TRP A 246 -41.95 41.45 7.86
N GLU A 247 -41.66 42.06 9.00
CA GLU A 247 -40.29 42.27 9.47
C GLU A 247 -39.95 41.29 10.59
N HIS A 248 -38.83 40.60 10.45
CA HIS A 248 -38.28 39.71 11.47
C HIS A 248 -36.86 40.18 11.87
N PRO A 249 -36.56 40.27 13.18
CA PRO A 249 -35.21 40.59 13.68
C PRO A 249 -34.10 39.68 13.15
N SER A 250 -34.41 38.45 12.76
CA SER A 250 -33.44 37.53 12.18
C SER A 250 -34.04 36.53 11.19
N ALA A 251 -33.19 35.94 10.34
CA ALA A 251 -33.58 34.84 9.47
C ALA A 251 -34.00 33.58 10.22
N GLN A 252 -33.65 33.44 11.51
CA GLN A 252 -34.09 32.34 12.36
C GLN A 252 -35.57 32.51 12.75
N GLU A 253 -35.96 33.71 13.16
CA GLU A 253 -37.35 34.02 13.52
C GLU A 253 -38.29 33.95 12.31
N ALA A 254 -37.83 34.43 11.15
CA ALA A 254 -38.56 34.24 9.90
C ALA A 254 -38.70 32.74 9.53
N SER A 255 -37.68 31.94 9.88
CA SER A 255 -37.69 30.48 9.62
C SER A 255 -38.74 29.77 10.47
N GLU A 256 -38.85 30.13 11.74
CA GLU A 256 -39.82 29.57 12.67
C GLU A 256 -41.25 29.99 12.31
N TYR A 257 -41.45 31.25 11.92
CA TYR A 257 -42.78 31.77 11.56
C TYR A 257 -43.34 31.17 10.27
N PHE A 258 -42.53 31.11 9.20
CA PHE A 258 -42.99 30.62 7.90
C PHE A 258 -42.70 29.12 7.66
N LEU A 259 -42.06 28.44 8.62
CA LEU A 259 -41.60 27.05 8.49
C LEU A 259 -40.70 26.80 7.26
N ILE A 260 -39.92 27.83 6.87
CA ILE A 260 -38.98 27.76 5.75
C ILE A 260 -37.57 27.66 6.33
N PRO A 261 -36.70 26.75 5.86
CA PRO A 261 -35.35 26.64 6.41
C PRO A 261 -34.56 27.96 6.34
N LYS A 262 -33.92 28.35 7.46
CA LYS A 262 -33.08 29.56 7.56
C LYS A 262 -32.06 29.69 6.43
N THR A 263 -31.47 28.59 5.98
CA THR A 263 -30.51 28.57 4.86
C THR A 263 -31.16 28.99 3.54
N THR A 264 -32.41 28.60 3.31
CA THR A 264 -33.22 29.01 2.15
C THR A 264 -33.56 30.50 2.22
N ILE A 265 -33.97 30.99 3.39
CA ILE A 265 -34.26 32.41 3.61
C ILE A 265 -33.02 33.27 3.34
N ASN A 266 -31.88 32.89 3.91
CA ASN A 266 -30.61 33.60 3.70
C ASN A 266 -30.17 33.60 2.23
N ARG A 267 -30.31 32.47 1.53
CA ARG A 267 -30.00 32.37 0.09
C ARG A 267 -30.94 33.23 -0.75
N ALA A 268 -32.23 33.19 -0.47
CA ALA A 268 -33.21 34.01 -1.17
C ALA A 268 -32.93 35.50 -0.95
N ALA A 269 -32.69 35.91 0.29
CA ALA A 269 -32.36 37.30 0.64
C ALA A 269 -31.01 37.79 0.06
N MET A 270 -30.06 36.89 -0.19
CA MET A 270 -28.76 37.24 -0.78
C MET A 270 -28.77 37.25 -2.31
N TYR A 271 -29.45 36.28 -2.95
CA TYR A 271 -29.20 35.96 -4.36
C TYR A 271 -30.42 36.04 -5.26
N ASN A 272 -31.64 36.00 -4.72
CA ASN A 272 -32.83 35.94 -5.57
C ASN A 272 -33.24 37.31 -6.13
N ASN A 273 -32.60 38.42 -5.73
CA ASN A 273 -32.93 39.78 -6.17
C ASN A 273 -34.44 40.09 -6.15
N GLY A 274 -35.12 39.65 -5.08
CA GLY A 274 -36.55 39.83 -4.93
C GLY A 274 -37.45 38.87 -5.72
N LYS A 275 -36.89 37.89 -6.43
CA LYS A 275 -37.70 36.81 -7.02
C LYS A 275 -38.26 35.92 -5.91
N PRO A 276 -39.55 35.56 -5.96
CA PRO A 276 -40.15 34.70 -4.96
C PRO A 276 -39.53 33.30 -5.05
N ILE A 277 -39.41 32.64 -3.90
CA ILE A 277 -39.13 31.20 -3.86
C ILE A 277 -40.37 30.42 -4.32
N ARG A 278 -40.26 29.11 -4.50
CA ARG A 278 -41.34 28.23 -4.98
C ARG A 278 -42.65 28.36 -4.18
N THR A 279 -42.57 28.69 -2.89
CA THR A 279 -43.74 28.91 -2.02
C THR A 279 -44.35 30.31 -2.16
N GLY A 280 -43.88 31.14 -3.09
CA GLY A 280 -44.38 32.50 -3.31
C GLY A 280 -43.82 33.57 -2.37
N HIS A 281 -42.92 33.23 -1.45
CA HIS A 281 -42.35 34.16 -0.47
C HIS A 281 -41.12 34.88 -1.05
N GLN A 282 -41.01 36.19 -0.85
CA GLN A 282 -39.81 36.96 -1.17
C GLN A 282 -39.11 37.35 0.12
N PHE A 283 -37.78 37.31 0.14
CA PHE A 283 -36.98 37.64 1.32
C PHE A 283 -35.94 38.70 0.98
N TYR A 284 -35.74 39.65 1.88
CA TYR A 284 -34.77 40.75 1.75
C TYR A 284 -34.06 40.98 3.08
N TYR A 285 -32.81 41.41 3.06
CA TYR A 285 -32.21 42.00 4.27
C TYR A 285 -32.70 43.44 4.42
N LYS A 286 -33.05 43.86 5.63
CA LYS A 286 -33.51 45.24 5.89
C LYS A 286 -32.53 46.28 5.36
N ASP A 287 -31.22 46.08 5.56
CA ASP A 287 -30.18 47.01 5.11
C ASP A 287 -29.99 47.03 3.58
N SER A 288 -30.52 46.05 2.85
CA SER A 288 -30.39 45.95 1.38
C SER A 288 -31.40 46.79 0.61
N LEU A 289 -32.50 47.23 1.24
CA LEU A 289 -33.48 48.13 0.62
C LEU A 289 -32.96 49.57 0.48
N ASN A 290 -31.98 49.96 1.31
CA ASN A 290 -31.43 51.33 1.35
C ASN A 290 -30.13 51.50 0.54
N GLN A 291 -29.59 50.43 -0.06
CA GLN A 291 -28.33 50.49 -0.80
C GLN A 291 -28.45 49.73 -2.12
N ASN A 292 -28.31 50.45 -3.24
CA ASN A 292 -28.13 49.88 -4.59
C ASN A 292 -26.79 49.12 -4.64
N ARG A 293 -26.77 47.89 -4.14
CA ARG A 293 -25.56 47.04 -4.17
C ARG A 293 -25.51 46.24 -5.48
N PRO A 294 -24.38 46.24 -6.19
CA PRO A 294 -24.24 45.48 -7.43
C PRO A 294 -24.24 43.96 -7.17
N HIS A 295 -24.68 43.24 -8.19
CA HIS A 295 -24.84 41.79 -8.24
C HIS A 295 -23.50 41.06 -7.99
N ILE A 296 -23.41 40.25 -6.94
CA ILE A 296 -22.29 39.30 -6.77
C ILE A 296 -22.64 38.05 -7.58
N ALA A 297 -22.06 37.91 -8.78
CA ALA A 297 -22.19 36.70 -9.57
C ALA A 297 -21.64 35.50 -8.78
N GLY A 298 -22.51 34.55 -8.45
CA GLY A 298 -22.11 33.32 -7.77
C GLY A 298 -21.19 32.50 -8.67
N ARG A 299 -20.13 31.90 -8.07
CA ARG A 299 -19.36 30.83 -8.70
C ARG A 299 -20.32 29.71 -9.10
N ALA A 300 -20.41 29.46 -10.40
CA ALA A 300 -21.01 28.24 -10.93
C ALA A 300 -20.28 27.02 -10.33
N ALA A 301 -21.07 26.00 -9.99
CA ALA A 301 -20.62 24.72 -9.46
C ALA A 301 -19.71 23.97 -10.44
#